data_AF-A0A8C3U8V5-F1
#
_entry.id   AF-A0A8C3U8V5-F1
#
_cell.length_a   1.000
_cell.length_b   1.000
_cell.length_c   1.000
_cell.angle_alpha   90.00
_cell.angle_beta   90.00
_cell.angle_gamma   90.00
#
_symmetry.space_group_name_H-M   'P 1'
#
loop_
_entity.id
_entity.type
_entity.pdbx_description
1 polymer ?
#
loop_
_entity_poly.entity_id
_entity_poly.type
_entity_poly.pdbx_seq_one_letter_code
_entity_poly.pdbx_strand_id
1 'polypeptide(L)'
;PAEPKAGPGELSLLVAVSSAVDKVIAHFSTARNLVQKAQLGDSRLNPDVGYLLLHTLCPALYALVEDGLKPFQKDVITGQRRNSPWSVVEASVKTARSALGRPAQPHLAGI
;
A
#
# COMPACT_ATOMS: atom_id res chain seq x y z
N PRO A 1 21.71 -9.08 19.86
CA PRO A 1 21.40 -9.01 18.40
C PRO A 1 20.65 -10.28 17.98
N ALA A 2 19.32 -10.26 18.14
CA ALA A 2 18.45 -11.34 17.69
C ALA A 2 17.97 -10.99 16.28
N GLU A 3 18.42 -11.74 15.28
CA GLU A 3 17.88 -11.64 13.92
C GLU A 3 16.38 -11.99 13.95
N PRO A 4 15.51 -11.17 13.33
CA PRO A 4 14.12 -11.55 13.14
C PRO A 4 14.10 -12.70 12.12
N LYS A 5 13.91 -13.93 12.62
CA LYS A 5 13.64 -15.10 11.78
C LYS A 5 12.24 -14.92 11.20
N ALA A 6 12.18 -14.38 9.98
CA ALA A 6 10.99 -14.35 9.15
C ALA A 6 10.30 -15.72 9.20
N GLY A 7 9.09 -15.76 9.75
CA GLY A 7 8.32 -16.99 9.81
C GLY A 7 7.96 -17.47 8.39
N PRO A 8 7.62 -18.75 8.20
CA PRO A 8 7.23 -19.31 6.90
C PRO A 8 6.05 -18.56 6.23
N GLY A 9 5.25 -17.80 6.99
CA GLY A 9 4.19 -16.93 6.47
C GLY A 9 4.70 -15.66 5.77
N GLU A 10 5.72 -14.99 6.31
CA GLU A 10 6.22 -13.71 5.78
C GLU A 10 6.85 -13.89 4.39
N LEU A 11 7.64 -14.96 4.22
CA LEU A 11 8.22 -15.33 2.93
C LEU A 11 7.13 -15.64 1.89
N SER A 12 6.04 -16.30 2.29
CA SER A 12 4.92 -16.62 1.39
C SER A 12 4.20 -15.35 0.90
N LEU A 13 4.07 -14.33 1.76
CA LEU A 13 3.46 -13.05 1.40
C LEU A 13 4.33 -12.28 0.42
N LEU A 14 5.64 -12.22 0.66
CA LEU A 14 6.59 -11.58 -0.25
C LEU A 14 6.63 -12.28 -1.62
N VAL A 15 6.56 -13.61 -1.66
CA VAL A 15 6.45 -14.37 -2.92
C VAL A 15 5.15 -14.05 -3.65
N ALA A 16 4.02 -13.94 -2.94
CA ALA A 16 2.74 -13.56 -3.54
C ALA A 16 2.79 -12.14 -4.15
N VAL A 17 3.43 -11.18 -3.47
CA VAL A 17 3.65 -9.84 -4.01
C VAL A 17 4.56 -9.88 -5.24
N SER A 18 5.68 -10.61 -5.18
CA SER A 18 6.59 -10.77 -6.32
C SER A 18 5.85 -11.31 -7.54
N SER A 19 5.06 -12.38 -7.37
CA SER A 19 4.28 -12.97 -8.46
C SER A 19 3.23 -12.02 -9.02
N ALA A 20 2.58 -11.21 -8.17
CA ALA A 20 1.64 -10.19 -8.63
C ALA A 20 2.35 -9.11 -9.47
N VAL A 21 3.53 -8.67 -9.04
CA VAL A 21 4.35 -7.70 -9.79
C VAL A 21 4.81 -8.27 -11.14
N ASP A 22 5.22 -9.54 -11.20
CA ASP A 22 5.60 -10.19 -12.46
C ASP A 22 4.46 -10.18 -13.48
N LYS A 23 3.21 -10.41 -13.02
CA LYS A 23 2.03 -10.34 -13.89
C LYS A 23 1.76 -8.93 -14.38
N VAL A 24 1.97 -7.91 -13.54
CA VAL A 24 1.88 -6.50 -13.93
C VAL A 24 2.94 -6.17 -14.98
N ILE A 25 4.20 -6.57 -14.76
CA ILE A 25 5.29 -6.39 -15.72
C ILE A 25 4.93 -7.06 -17.05
N ALA A 26 4.45 -8.30 -17.02
CA ALA A 26 4.03 -9.03 -18.20
C ALA A 26 2.92 -8.27 -18.97
N HIS A 27 1.92 -7.73 -18.28
CA HIS A 27 0.86 -6.92 -18.89
C HIS A 27 1.43 -5.70 -19.64
N PHE A 28 2.29 -4.92 -19.01
CA PHE A 28 2.91 -3.74 -19.64
C PHE A 28 3.96 -4.10 -20.70
N SER A 29 4.54 -5.29 -20.66
CA SER A 29 5.53 -5.76 -21.63
C SER A 29 4.96 -5.96 -23.04
N THR A 30 3.63 -6.06 -23.16
CA THR A 30 2.93 -6.16 -24.46
C THR A 30 3.09 -4.88 -25.31
N ALA A 31 3.35 -3.73 -24.69
CA ALA A 31 3.59 -2.46 -25.37
C ALA A 31 5.09 -2.17 -25.54
N ARG A 32 5.46 -1.69 -26.72
CA ARG A 32 6.86 -1.38 -27.08
C ARG A 32 7.22 0.11 -26.98
N ASN A 33 6.26 0.98 -26.71
CA ASN A 33 6.50 2.42 -26.56
C ASN A 33 5.73 3.00 -25.36
N LEU A 34 6.16 4.19 -24.92
CA LEU A 34 5.63 4.83 -23.71
C LEU A 34 4.16 5.22 -23.82
N VAL A 35 3.71 5.62 -25.01
CA VAL A 35 2.31 6.01 -25.24
C VAL A 35 1.39 4.80 -25.10
N GLN A 36 1.75 3.67 -25.70
CA GLN A 36 1.01 2.41 -25.56
C GLN A 36 1.04 1.89 -24.13
N LYS A 37 2.17 2.01 -23.42
CA LYS A 37 2.25 1.67 -21.99
C LYS A 37 1.33 2.56 -21.14
N ALA A 38 1.24 3.86 -21.45
CA ALA A 38 0.31 4.77 -20.77
C ALA A 38 -1.15 4.37 -21.01
N GLN A 39 -1.50 3.99 -22.24
CA GLN A 39 -2.84 3.50 -22.58
C GLN A 39 -3.18 2.17 -21.89
N LEU A 40 -2.22 1.24 -21.83
CA LEU A 40 -2.39 -0.01 -21.08
C LEU A 40 -2.55 0.23 -19.58
N GLY A 41 -1.94 1.28 -19.04
CA GLY A 41 -2.06 1.67 -17.64
C GLY A 41 -3.33 2.45 -17.31
N ASP A 42 -4.03 2.98 -18.30
CA ASP A 42 -5.29 3.69 -18.11
C ASP A 42 -6.44 2.68 -18.03
N SER A 43 -6.95 2.43 -16.83
CA SER A 43 -8.04 1.48 -16.59
C SER A 43 -9.37 1.86 -17.25
N ARG A 44 -9.53 3.11 -17.70
CA ARG A 44 -10.70 3.54 -18.49
C ARG A 44 -10.60 3.08 -19.94
N LEU A 45 -9.37 2.97 -20.46
CA LEU A 45 -9.08 2.52 -21.81
C LEU A 45 -8.84 1.01 -21.86
N ASN A 46 -8.18 0.46 -20.83
CA ASN A 46 -7.92 -0.96 -20.70
C ASN A 46 -8.33 -1.47 -19.31
N PRO A 47 -9.56 -2.02 -19.15
CA PRO A 47 -10.04 -2.48 -17.85
C PRO A 47 -9.22 -3.66 -17.28
N ASP A 48 -8.47 -4.37 -18.11
CA ASP A 48 -7.66 -5.52 -17.71
C ASP A 48 -6.60 -5.15 -16.68
N VAL A 49 -6.02 -3.95 -16.76
CA VAL A 49 -5.04 -3.48 -15.75
C VAL A 49 -5.68 -3.31 -14.38
N GLY A 50 -6.92 -2.80 -14.35
CA GLY A 50 -7.69 -2.66 -13.12
C GLY A 50 -8.02 -4.01 -12.51
N TYR A 51 -8.50 -4.95 -13.33
CA TYR A 51 -8.80 -6.31 -12.89
C TYR A 51 -7.54 -7.02 -12.38
N LEU A 52 -6.43 -6.92 -13.11
CA LEU A 52 -5.14 -7.49 -12.73
C LEU A 52 -4.69 -7.01 -11.35
N LEU A 53 -4.71 -5.70 -11.12
CA LEU A 53 -4.30 -5.13 -9.83
C LEU A 53 -5.23 -5.56 -8.70
N LEU A 54 -6.55 -5.47 -8.91
CA LEU A 54 -7.55 -5.82 -7.89
C LEU A 54 -7.53 -7.30 -7.51
N HIS A 55 -7.20 -8.19 -8.43
CA HIS A 55 -7.20 -9.65 -8.19
C HIS A 55 -5.82 -10.22 -7.79
N THR A 56 -4.74 -9.47 -7.96
CA THR A 56 -3.39 -9.98 -7.66
C THR A 56 -2.68 -9.12 -6.64
N LEU A 57 -2.38 -7.87 -7.00
CA LEU A 57 -1.53 -7.00 -6.19
C LEU A 57 -2.26 -6.48 -4.94
N CYS A 58 -3.51 -6.06 -5.08
CA CYS A 58 -4.32 -5.56 -3.96
C CYS A 58 -4.46 -6.59 -2.82
N PRO A 59 -4.89 -7.84 -3.05
CA PRO A 59 -4.99 -8.82 -1.97
C PRO A 59 -3.63 -9.23 -1.39
N ALA A 60 -2.57 -9.29 -2.20
CA ALA A 60 -1.22 -9.60 -1.72
C ALA A 60 -0.68 -8.51 -0.78
N LEU A 61 -0.87 -7.23 -1.13
CA LEU A 61 -0.51 -6.10 -0.28
C LEU A 61 -1.38 -6.01 0.96
N TYR A 62 -2.68 -6.30 0.84
CA TYR A 62 -3.59 -6.33 1.99
C TYR A 62 -3.13 -7.36 3.02
N ALA A 63 -2.87 -8.59 2.58
CA ALA A 63 -2.37 -9.66 3.46
C ALA A 63 -1.00 -9.31 4.08
N LEU A 64 -0.10 -8.67 3.32
CA LEU A 64 1.18 -8.21 3.85
C LEU A 64 1.02 -7.15 4.95
N VAL A 65 0.10 -6.20 4.75
CA VAL A 65 -0.18 -5.17 5.76
C VAL A 65 -0.83 -5.81 6.99
N GLU A 66 -1.72 -6.79 6.82
CA GLU A 66 -2.37 -7.53 7.91
C GLU A 66 -1.42 -8.41 8.74
N ASP A 67 -0.41 -9.02 8.13
CA ASP A 67 0.51 -9.96 8.81
C ASP A 67 1.32 -9.29 9.94
N GLY A 68 1.65 -8.00 9.79
CA GLY A 68 2.36 -7.21 10.81
C GLY A 68 1.46 -6.44 11.78
N LEU A 69 0.15 -6.56 11.64
CA LEU A 69 -0.82 -5.67 12.28
C LEU A 69 -1.30 -6.22 13.62
N LYS A 70 -0.98 -5.55 14.73
CA LYS A 70 -1.46 -5.93 16.06
C LYS A 70 -2.99 -5.92 16.10
N PRO A 71 -3.68 -7.03 16.41
CA PRO A 71 -5.13 -7.15 16.23
C PRO A 71 -5.96 -6.07 16.94
N PHE A 72 -5.39 -5.46 17.99
CA PHE A 72 -5.97 -4.33 18.69
C PHE A 72 -4.91 -3.24 18.97
N GLN A 73 -5.29 -1.98 18.73
CA GLN A 73 -4.56 -0.79 19.19
C GLN A 73 -5.21 -0.29 20.48
N LYS A 74 -4.40 0.13 21.45
CA LYS A 74 -4.90 0.78 22.67
C LYS A 74 -5.48 2.14 22.30
N ASP A 75 -6.76 2.32 22.58
CA ASP A 75 -7.49 3.55 22.31
C ASP A 75 -7.93 4.16 23.64
N VAL A 76 -7.67 5.45 23.84
CA VAL A 76 -7.96 6.17 25.10
C VAL A 76 -9.46 6.36 25.33
N ILE A 77 -10.30 6.25 24.28
CA ILE A 77 -11.74 6.51 24.34
C ILE A 77 -12.53 5.20 24.51
N THR A 78 -12.08 4.09 23.92
CA THR A 78 -12.80 2.80 23.89
C THR A 78 -12.03 1.61 24.49
N GLY A 79 -10.81 1.82 24.99
CA GLY A 79 -9.96 0.79 25.61
C GLY A 79 -9.19 -0.07 24.60
N GLN A 80 -9.85 -0.56 23.55
CA GLN A 80 -9.27 -1.30 22.43
C GLN A 80 -10.02 -0.98 21.12
N ARG A 81 -9.29 -0.66 20.05
CA ARG A 81 -9.86 -0.60 18.69
C ARG A 81 -9.20 -1.65 17.80
N ARG A 82 -9.98 -2.36 16.99
CA ARG A 82 -9.42 -3.22 15.93
C ARG A 82 -8.62 -2.36 14.97
N ASN A 83 -7.39 -2.75 14.72
CA ASN A 83 -6.65 -2.13 13.63
C ASN A 83 -7.29 -2.62 12.31
N SER A 84 -7.27 -1.78 11.28
CA SER A 84 -7.44 -2.24 9.90
C SER A 84 -6.22 -1.83 9.08
N PRO A 85 -5.97 -2.48 7.92
CA PRO A 85 -4.97 -2.03 6.96
C PRO A 85 -5.11 -0.55 6.58
N TRP A 86 -6.34 -0.03 6.55
CA TRP A 86 -6.60 1.38 6.33
C TRP A 86 -6.05 2.29 7.43
N SER A 87 -6.11 1.86 8.70
CA SER A 87 -5.50 2.61 9.81
C SER A 87 -3.98 2.75 9.68
N VAL A 88 -3.29 1.75 9.10
CA VAL A 88 -1.86 1.83 8.79
C VAL A 88 -1.61 2.85 7.69
N VAL A 89 -2.40 2.82 6.62
CA VAL A 89 -2.32 3.80 5.53
C VAL A 89 -2.49 5.22 6.07
N GLU A 90 -3.50 5.45 6.90
CA GLU A 90 -3.73 6.76 7.53
C GLU A 90 -2.55 7.22 8.39
N ALA A 91 -1.96 6.31 9.17
CA ALA A 91 -0.80 6.62 10.01
C ALA A 91 0.44 6.95 9.15
N SER A 92 0.74 6.16 8.12
CA SER A 92 1.89 6.40 7.23
C SER A 92 1.78 7.73 6.49
N VAL A 93 0.58 8.10 6.02
CA VAL A 93 0.36 9.39 5.33
C VAL A 93 0.48 10.57 6.30
N LYS A 94 0.01 10.44 7.56
CA LYS A 94 0.22 11.48 8.59
C LYS A 94 1.70 11.68 8.88
N THR A 95 2.46 10.60 9.07
CA THR A 95 3.91 10.64 9.27
C THR A 95 4.65 11.24 8.06
N ALA A 96 4.25 10.89 6.83
CA ALA A 96 4.85 11.44 5.61
C ALA A 96 4.65 12.96 5.50
N ARG A 97 3.46 13.49 5.85
CA ARG A 97 3.22 14.95 5.88
C ARG A 97 4.04 15.67 6.94
N SER A 98 4.26 15.03 8.09
CA SER A 98 5.12 15.57 9.16
C SER A 98 6.60 15.54 8.78
N ALA A 99 7.05 14.50 8.06
CA ALA A 99 8.43 14.35 7.60
C ALA A 99 8.77 15.27 6.40
N LEU A 100 7.80 15.55 5.52
CA LEU A 100 7.98 16.43 4.37
C LEU A 100 7.84 17.92 4.71
N GLY A 101 7.93 18.29 5.99
CA GLY A 101 8.18 19.66 6.46
C GLY A 101 7.44 20.74 5.70
N ARG A 102 6.10 20.69 5.66
CA ARG A 102 5.36 21.88 5.22
C ARG A 102 5.45 22.88 6.37
N PRO A 103 5.98 24.10 6.16
CA PRO A 103 6.03 25.11 7.22
C PRO A 103 4.61 25.37 7.70
N ALA A 104 4.45 25.48 9.02
CA ALA A 104 3.21 25.90 9.64
C ALA A 104 2.67 27.11 8.87
N GLN A 105 1.46 26.98 8.32
CA GLN A 105 0.76 28.15 7.83
C GLN A 105 0.66 29.13 9.01
N PRO A 106 1.14 30.38 8.89
CA PRO A 106 0.85 31.35 9.91
C PRO A 106 -0.66 31.55 9.91
N HIS A 107 -1.26 31.12 11.00
CA HIS A 107 -2.57 31.55 11.44
C HIS A 107 -2.69 33.05 11.19
N LEU A 108 -3.78 33.43 10.52
CA LEU A 108 -4.26 34.79 10.38
C LEU A 108 -4.22 35.48 11.76
N ALA A 109 -3.13 36.20 12.04
CA ALA A 109 -3.09 37.12 13.15
C ALA A 109 -4.10 38.21 12.82
N GLY A 110 -5.09 38.38 13.69
CA GLY A 110 -6.00 39.51 13.60
C GLY A 110 -5.22 40.82 13.54
N ILE A 111 -5.58 41.65 12.57
CA ILE A 111 -5.92 43.08 12.64
C ILE A 111 -6.48 43.43 11.26
#